data_AF-A0A2M7IKQ3-F1
#
_entry.id   AF-A0A2M7IKQ3-F1
#
_cell.length_a   1.000
_cell.length_b   1.000
_cell.length_c   1.000
_cell.angle_alpha   90.00
_cell.angle_beta   90.00
_cell.angle_gamma   90.00
#
_symmetry.space_group_name_H-M   'P 1'
#
loop_
_entity.id
_entity.type
_entity.pdbx_description
1 polymer ?
#
loop_
_entity_poly.entity_id
_entity_poly.type
_entity_poly.pdbx_seq_one_letter_code
_entity_poly.pdbx_strand_id
1 'polypeptide(L)'
;MNLKDFRKSLKPPTRIIGGGSVLVALLALNLLAWLAVYDLSRPAFLEVNFFDVGQGDAIFIETPEKYQTLIDGGPNSAILEKLDG
;
A
#
# COMPACT_ATOMS: atom_id res chain seq x y z
N MET A 1 33.99 25.67 -41.31
CA MET A 1 32.80 24.83 -41.07
C MET A 1 32.23 24.39 -42.42
N ASN A 2 32.03 23.09 -42.67
CA ASN A 2 31.56 22.57 -43.97
C ASN A 2 30.02 22.56 -44.01
N LEU A 3 29.43 22.69 -45.21
CA LEU A 3 27.99 22.59 -45.45
C LEU A 3 27.37 21.28 -44.92
N LYS A 4 28.13 20.18 -44.92
CA LYS A 4 27.72 18.91 -44.32
C LYS A 4 27.54 19.00 -42.80
N ASP A 5 28.42 19.75 -42.13
CA ASP A 5 28.40 19.95 -40.67
C ASP A 5 27.27 20.90 -40.28
N PHE A 6 27.06 21.96 -41.06
CA PHE A 6 25.95 22.91 -40.87
C PHE A 6 24.60 22.21 -41.00
N ARG A 7 24.42 21.39 -42.05
CA ARG A 7 23.19 20.59 -42.24
C ARG A 7 22.98 19.59 -41.08
N LYS A 8 24.06 19.01 -40.53
CA LYS A 8 23.98 18.08 -39.40
C LYS A 8 23.60 18.81 -38.11
N SER A 9 24.09 20.03 -37.91
CA SER A 9 23.72 20.91 -36.79
C SER A 9 22.27 21.41 -36.86
N LEU A 10 21.67 21.42 -38.04
CA LEU A 10 20.27 21.83 -38.26
C LEU A 10 19.27 20.67 -38.13
N LYS A 11 19.72 19.42 -38.03
CA LYS A 11 18.81 18.30 -37.75
C LYS A 11 18.43 18.36 -36.27
N PRO A 12 17.15 18.58 -35.91
CA PRO A 12 16.73 18.59 -34.53
C PRO A 12 17.01 17.22 -33.91
N PRO A 13 17.36 17.15 -32.61
CA PRO A 13 17.51 15.87 -31.94
C PRO A 13 16.15 15.18 -31.92
N THR A 14 15.95 14.19 -32.77
CA THR A 14 14.79 13.29 -32.72
C THR A 14 14.94 12.39 -31.50
N ARG A 15 14.70 12.93 -30.31
CA ARG A 15 14.39 12.11 -29.13
C ARG A 15 12.99 11.57 -29.33
N ILE A 16 12.90 10.49 -30.10
CA ILE A 16 11.69 9.67 -30.11
C ILE A 16 11.64 9.08 -28.70
N ILE A 17 10.85 9.68 -27.81
CA ILE A 17 10.33 8.95 -26.66
C ILE A 17 9.40 7.91 -27.29
N GLY A 18 9.99 6.78 -27.69
CA GLY A 18 9.38 5.79 -28.56
C GLY A 18 8.10 5.27 -27.95
N GLY A 19 7.14 4.88 -28.79
CA GLY A 19 5.93 4.20 -28.33
C GLY A 19 6.22 3.02 -27.38
N GLY A 20 7.42 2.45 -27.43
CA GLY A 20 7.92 1.48 -26.44
C GLY A 20 7.98 2.02 -25.01
N SER A 21 8.41 3.26 -24.76
CA SER A 21 8.40 3.86 -23.42
C SER A 21 6.98 4.06 -22.89
N VAL A 22 6.04 4.45 -23.76
CA VAL A 22 4.61 4.56 -23.40
C VAL A 22 4.05 3.18 -23.08
N LEU A 23 4.35 2.17 -23.89
CA LEU A 23 3.90 0.79 -23.66
C LEU A 23 4.44 0.23 -22.34
N VAL A 24 5.72 0.45 -22.03
CA VAL A 24 6.32 0.05 -20.76
C VAL A 24 5.64 0.74 -19.58
N ALA A 25 5.35 2.04 -19.68
CA ALA A 25 4.65 2.77 -18.63
C ALA A 25 3.23 2.20 -18.42
N LEU A 26 2.49 1.90 -19.49
CA LEU A 26 1.15 1.30 -19.40
C LEU A 26 1.19 -0.10 -18.78
N LEU A 27 2.18 -0.93 -19.14
CA LEU A 27 2.35 -2.25 -18.52
C LEU A 27 2.68 -2.15 -17.03
N ALA A 28 3.55 -1.21 -16.65
CA ALA A 28 3.88 -0.97 -15.25
C ALA A 28 2.66 -0.49 -14.45
N LEU A 29 1.89 0.46 -14.99
CA LEU A 29 0.65 0.94 -14.36
C LEU A 29 -0.39 -0.16 -14.24
N ASN A 30 -0.55 -1.00 -15.26
CA ASN A 30 -1.44 -2.15 -15.20
C ASN A 30 -1.01 -3.14 -14.10
N LEU A 31 0.30 -3.41 -13.97
CA LEU A 31 0.81 -4.27 -12.89
C LEU A 31 0.53 -3.66 -11.52
N LEU A 32 0.77 -2.36 -11.34
CA LEU A 32 0.47 -1.66 -10.09
C LEU A 32 -1.02 -1.67 -9.76
N ALA A 33 -1.89 -1.51 -10.76
CA ALA A 33 -3.35 -1.60 -10.57
C ALA A 33 -3.76 -2.99 -10.08
N TRP A 34 -3.20 -4.06 -10.65
CA TRP A 34 -3.47 -5.42 -10.19
C TRP A 34 -2.92 -5.71 -8.79
N LEU A 35 -1.76 -5.15 -8.43
CA LEU A 35 -1.23 -5.26 -7.06
C LEU A 35 -2.16 -4.58 -6.05
N ALA A 36 -2.67 -3.39 -6.38
CA ALA A 36 -3.63 -2.68 -5.54
C ALA A 36 -4.95 -3.46 -5.40
N VAL A 37 -5.51 -3.97 -6.51
CA VAL A 37 -6.72 -4.79 -6.49
C VAL A 37 -6.52 -6.06 -5.65
N TYR A 38 -5.39 -6.75 -5.82
CA TYR A 38 -5.07 -7.94 -5.04
C TYR A 38 -5.06 -7.64 -3.54
N ASP A 39 -4.43 -6.54 -3.13
CA ASP A 39 -4.35 -6.15 -1.72
C ASP A 39 -5.71 -5.75 -1.15
N LEU A 40 -6.49 -4.95 -1.89
CA LEU A 40 -7.86 -4.57 -1.53
C LEU A 40 -8.84 -5.76 -1.52
N SER A 41 -8.56 -6.80 -2.30
CA SER A 41 -9.39 -8.01 -2.38
C SER A 41 -9.12 -9.01 -1.27
N ARG A 42 -8.11 -8.78 -0.42
CA ARG A 42 -7.85 -9.65 0.72
C ARG A 42 -9.09 -9.66 1.62
N PRO A 43 -9.64 -10.84 1.95
CA PRO A 43 -10.77 -10.90 2.87
C PRO A 43 -10.30 -10.37 4.23
N ALA A 44 -10.95 -9.31 4.70
CA ALA A 44 -10.84 -8.87 6.08
C ALA A 44 -11.86 -9.65 6.91
N PHE A 45 -11.39 -10.23 8.02
CA PHE A 45 -12.22 -10.99 8.94
C PHE A 45 -12.43 -10.20 10.22
N LEU A 46 -13.53 -10.50 10.92
CA LEU A 46 -13.71 -10.08 12.30
C LEU A 46 -12.63 -10.75 13.14
N GLU A 47 -11.81 -9.96 13.82
CA GLU A 47 -10.78 -10.43 14.73
C GLU A 47 -11.28 -10.30 16.18
N VAL A 48 -11.15 -11.36 16.96
CA VAL A 48 -11.53 -11.38 18.38
C VAL A 48 -10.33 -11.90 19.17
N ASN A 49 -9.69 -10.99 19.89
CA ASN A 49 -8.51 -11.25 20.71
C ASN A 49 -8.91 -11.32 22.18
N PHE A 50 -8.56 -12.43 22.84
CA PHE A 50 -8.74 -12.63 24.27
C PHE A 50 -7.41 -12.42 24.97
N PHE A 51 -7.36 -11.45 25.88
CA PHE A 51 -6.17 -11.07 26.60
C PHE A 51 -6.30 -11.44 28.08
N ASP A 52 -5.38 -12.26 28.57
CA ASP A 52 -5.18 -12.42 30.01
C ASP A 52 -4.45 -11.17 30.56
N VAL A 53 -5.15 -10.34 31.33
CA VAL A 53 -4.61 -9.12 31.94
C VAL A 53 -4.36 -9.29 33.45
N GLY A 54 -4.30 -10.55 33.92
CA GLY A 54 -3.98 -10.91 35.30
C GLY A 54 -5.21 -11.07 36.18
N GLN A 55 -5.82 -9.98 36.65
CA GLN A 55 -7.00 -10.06 37.54
C GLN A 55 -8.33 -10.35 36.81
N GLY A 56 -8.31 -10.52 35.49
CA GLY A 56 -9.47 -10.82 34.64
C GLY A 56 -9.07 -11.00 33.18
N ASP A 57 -10.07 -11.18 32.31
CA ASP A 57 -9.92 -11.31 30.85
C ASP A 57 -10.37 -10.02 30.17
N ALA A 58 -9.65 -9.58 29.15
CA ALA A 58 -10.06 -8.49 28.28
C ALA A 58 -10.30 -9.00 26.86
N ILE A 59 -11.38 -8.53 26.22
CA ILE A 59 -11.75 -8.95 24.87
C ILE A 59 -11.66 -7.75 23.95
N PHE A 60 -10.80 -7.84 22.94
CA PHE A 60 -10.69 -6.85 21.87
C PHE A 60 -11.30 -7.39 20.59
N ILE A 61 -12.24 -6.64 20.03
CA ILE A 61 -12.94 -6.96 18.80
C ILE A 61 -12.55 -5.91 17.76
N GLU A 62 -12.03 -6.35 16.63
CA GLU A 62 -11.76 -5.52 15.46
C GLU A 62 -12.57 -6.01 14.27
N THR A 63 -13.46 -5.16 13.75
CA THR A 63 -14.27 -5.50 12.57
C THR A 63 -13.46 -5.35 11.28
N PRO A 64 -13.91 -5.99 10.17
CA PRO A 64 -13.32 -5.76 8.85
C PRO A 64 -13.23 -4.28 8.45
N GLU A 65 -14.16 -3.45 8.93
CA GLU A 65 -14.23 -2.00 8.71
C GLU A 65 -13.37 -1.18 9.70
N LYS A 66 -12.51 -1.83 10.48
CA LYS A 66 -11.62 -1.20 11.48
C LYS A 66 -12.34 -0.52 12.64
N TYR A 67 -13.57 -0.92 12.94
CA TYR A 67 -14.19 -0.56 14.21
C TYR A 67 -13.59 -1.41 15.32
N GLN A 68 -13.15 -0.74 16.39
CA GLN A 68 -12.48 -1.37 17.53
C GLN A 68 -13.35 -1.25 18.77
N THR A 69 -13.57 -2.37 19.46
CA THR A 69 -14.32 -2.43 20.72
C THR A 69 -13.52 -3.22 21.75
N LEU A 70 -13.35 -2.63 22.94
CA LEU A 70 -12.76 -3.31 24.09
C LEU A 70 -13.84 -3.61 25.11
N ILE A 71 -13.95 -4.87 25.51
CA ILE A 71 -14.86 -5.36 26.55
C ILE A 71 -14.02 -5.80 27.74
N ASP A 72 -14.43 -5.34 28.93
CA ASP A 72 -13.84 -5.72 30.23
C ASP A 72 -12.31 -5.56 30.25
N GLY A 73 -11.80 -4.34 30.01
CA GLY A 73 -10.37 -4.04 29.87
C GLY A 73 -9.49 -4.30 31.10
N GLY A 74 -10.02 -4.98 32.12
CA GLY A 74 -9.35 -5.22 33.40
C GLY A 74 -9.24 -3.97 34.27
N PRO A 75 -8.70 -4.12 35.49
CA PRO A 75 -8.66 -3.03 36.47
C PRO A 75 -7.51 -2.02 36.26
N ASN A 76 -6.61 -2.27 35.32
CA ASN A 76 -5.40 -1.46 35.13
C ASN A 76 -5.09 -1.22 33.64
N SER A 77 -4.06 -0.44 33.35
CA SER A 77 -3.65 -0.08 31.98
C SER A 77 -2.86 -1.16 31.25
N ALA A 78 -2.73 -2.38 31.79
CA ALA A 78 -1.95 -3.45 31.16
C ALA A 78 -2.51 -3.83 29.78
N ILE A 79 -3.81 -3.62 29.54
CA ILE A 79 -4.42 -3.82 28.23
C ILE A 79 -3.90 -2.85 27.16
N LEU A 80 -3.53 -1.62 27.53
CA LEU A 80 -3.04 -0.62 26.58
C LEU A 80 -1.70 -1.06 25.96
N GLU A 81 -0.81 -1.65 26.77
CA GLU A 81 0.45 -2.21 26.30
C GLU A 81 0.26 -3.34 25.28
N LYS A 82 -0.89 -4.02 25.30
CA LYS A 82 -1.24 -5.09 24.34
C LYS A 82 -1.89 -4.57 23.05
N LEU A 83 -2.44 -3.35 23.07
CA LEU A 83 -3.09 -2.72 21.93
C LEU A 83 -2.13 -1.89 21.08
N ASP A 84 -1.00 -1.44 21.64
CA ASP A 84 0.03 -0.65 20.95
C ASP A 84 0.95 -1.49 20.02
N GLY A 85 0.54 -2.71 19.65
CA GLY A 85 1.31 -3.69 18.86
C GLY A 85 1.25 -3.52 17.36
#